data_AF-A0A1L9PK70-F1
#
_entry.id   AF-A0A1L9PK70-F1
#
_cell.length_a   1.000
_cell.length_b   1.000
_cell.length_c   1.000
_cell.angle_alpha   90.00
_cell.angle_beta   90.00
_cell.angle_gamma   90.00
#
_symmetry.space_group_name_H-M   'P 1'
#
loop_
_entity.id
_entity.type
_entity.pdbx_description
1 polymer ?
#
loop_
_entity_poly.entity_id
_entity_poly.type
_entity_poly.pdbx_seq_one_letter_code
_entity_poly.pdbx_strand_id
1 'polypeptide(L)'
;MRKRLSVQLPIQMHRRIRIRNAVTPFCVSIEHQFPPILAQPFRRLQHLVFGLTDDEWNTLSTYFAHFEDLGVTVQLKPWLEAESQRLKGILMDEMSRGVQPTPGLVYQYTDILHQRTMNHEASRLAFYKWKATAAGLEGTAASRGLRTNRKLVYWWWARWLNKQCAQAGGCCGRACKCCIRDNARDLDFETWGGHCTPACPCCLHHLGVDRAIEQLGSGREPRFDSREMRKTRFNRKMLNAYAFGLW
;
A
#
# COMPACT_ATOMS: atom_id res chain seq x y z
N MET A 1 33.07 17.71 -8.59
CA MET A 1 32.16 17.53 -9.76
C MET A 1 31.83 16.06 -9.94
N ARG A 2 30.63 15.61 -9.53
CA ARG A 2 30.17 14.23 -9.77
C ARG A 2 29.59 14.13 -11.18
N LYS A 3 30.27 13.42 -12.09
CA LYS A 3 29.75 13.07 -13.42
C LYS A 3 28.51 12.19 -13.26
N ARG A 4 27.35 12.68 -13.70
CA ARG A 4 26.16 11.83 -13.92
C ARG A 4 26.49 10.86 -15.05
N LEU A 5 26.64 9.58 -14.75
CA LEU A 5 26.65 8.52 -15.75
C LEU A 5 25.21 8.42 -16.29
N SER A 6 25.00 8.93 -17.51
CA SER A 6 23.77 8.66 -18.25
C SER A 6 23.80 7.19 -18.66
N VAL A 7 22.97 6.37 -18.02
CA VAL A 7 22.73 5.00 -18.44
C VAL A 7 21.96 5.09 -19.77
N GLN A 8 22.66 4.89 -20.89
CA GLN A 8 22.04 4.79 -22.21
C GLN A 8 21.13 3.56 -22.22
N LEU A 9 19.80 3.78 -22.21
CA LEU A 9 18.86 2.68 -22.40
C LEU A 9 19.10 2.05 -23.79
N PRO A 10 19.04 0.71 -23.91
CA PRO A 10 19.24 0.02 -25.19
C PRO A 10 18.39 0.64 -26.31
N ILE A 11 18.95 0.82 -27.51
CA ILE A 11 18.32 1.51 -28.65
C ILE A 11 16.88 1.00 -28.94
N GLN A 12 16.62 -0.29 -28.73
CA GLN A 12 15.30 -0.91 -28.89
C GLN A 12 14.25 -0.41 -27.87
N MET A 13 14.65 -0.12 -26.63
CA MET A 13 13.76 0.38 -25.58
C MET A 13 13.33 1.83 -25.87
N HIS A 14 14.27 2.66 -26.35
CA HIS A 14 13.95 4.03 -26.78
C HIS A 14 12.89 4.08 -27.89
N ARG A 15 12.97 3.17 -28.88
CA ARG A 15 11.97 3.09 -29.95
C ARG A 15 10.59 2.69 -29.42
N ARG A 16 10.51 1.68 -28.54
CA ARG A 16 9.24 1.24 -27.95
C ARG A 16 8.54 2.36 -27.17
N ILE A 17 9.28 3.13 -26.38
CA ILE A 17 8.72 4.23 -25.58
C ILE A 17 8.26 5.39 -26.47
N ARG A 18 9.01 5.72 -27.55
CA ARG A 18 8.55 6.72 -28.53
C ARG A 18 7.25 6.29 -29.21
N ILE A 19 7.18 5.04 -29.67
CA ILE A 19 5.97 4.48 -30.28
C ILE A 19 4.82 4.52 -29.29
N ARG A 20 5.03 4.05 -28.04
CA ARG A 20 4.05 4.11 -26.96
C ARG A 20 3.45 5.50 -26.84
N ASN A 21 4.29 6.51 -26.66
CA ASN A 21 3.82 7.88 -26.45
C ASN A 21 3.04 8.40 -27.66
N ALA A 22 3.46 8.06 -28.89
CA ALA A 22 2.74 8.42 -30.12
C ALA A 22 1.37 7.73 -30.23
N VAL A 23 1.24 6.47 -29.80
CA VAL A 23 -0.01 5.70 -29.91
C VAL A 23 -0.91 5.79 -28.68
N THR A 24 -0.44 6.35 -27.56
CA THR A 24 -1.22 6.48 -26.32
C THR A 24 -2.60 7.11 -26.54
N PRO A 25 -2.77 8.21 -27.29
CA PRO A 25 -4.09 8.80 -27.52
C PRO A 25 -5.07 7.82 -28.19
N PHE A 26 -4.57 7.04 -29.16
CA PHE A 26 -5.35 6.01 -29.85
C PHE A 26 -5.70 4.85 -28.91
N CYS A 27 -4.74 4.36 -28.12
CA CYS A 27 -5.01 3.34 -27.12
C CYS A 27 -6.06 3.79 -26.09
N VAL A 28 -5.99 5.04 -25.62
CA VAL A 28 -6.99 5.60 -24.70
C VAL A 28 -8.36 5.70 -25.37
N SER A 29 -8.42 6.12 -26.63
CA SER A 29 -9.67 6.13 -27.40
C SER A 29 -10.30 4.74 -27.51
N ILE A 30 -9.49 3.70 -27.79
CA ILE A 30 -9.96 2.30 -27.77
C ILE A 30 -10.44 1.90 -26.38
N GLU A 31 -9.69 2.22 -25.32
CA GLU A 31 -10.07 1.87 -23.94
C GLU A 31 -11.45 2.43 -23.55
N HIS A 32 -11.81 3.63 -24.02
CA HIS A 32 -13.11 4.26 -23.76
C HIS A 32 -14.29 3.56 -24.43
N GLN A 33 -14.06 2.69 -25.41
CA GLN A 33 -15.11 1.88 -26.04
C GLN A 33 -15.54 0.69 -25.16
N PHE A 34 -14.80 0.40 -24.08
CA PHE A 34 -15.07 -0.72 -23.19
C PHE A 34 -15.42 -0.24 -21.78
N PRO A 35 -16.31 -0.97 -21.07
CA PRO A 35 -16.42 -0.85 -19.62
C PRO A 35 -15.03 -0.89 -18.94
N PRO A 36 -14.78 -0.12 -17.88
CA PRO A 36 -13.44 0.04 -17.30
C PRO A 36 -12.74 -1.28 -16.95
N ILE A 37 -13.49 -2.30 -16.52
CA ILE A 37 -12.96 -3.62 -16.19
C ILE A 37 -12.52 -4.41 -17.43
N LEU A 38 -13.26 -4.29 -18.54
CA LEU A 38 -12.96 -4.96 -19.81
C LEU A 38 -11.78 -4.31 -20.53
N ALA A 39 -11.42 -3.06 -20.20
CA ALA A 39 -10.21 -2.41 -20.67
C ALA A 39 -8.92 -2.93 -20.00
N GLN A 40 -9.00 -3.64 -18.87
CA GLN A 40 -7.81 -4.07 -18.12
C GLN A 40 -6.91 -5.07 -18.87
N PRO A 41 -7.42 -6.11 -19.55
CA PRO A 41 -6.61 -6.97 -20.42
C PRO A 41 -5.85 -6.18 -21.50
N PHE A 42 -6.50 -5.16 -22.08
CA PHE A 42 -5.88 -4.32 -23.10
C PHE A 42 -4.78 -3.43 -22.52
N ARG A 43 -4.98 -2.83 -21.33
CA ARG A 43 -3.92 -2.08 -20.61
C ARG A 43 -2.73 -2.96 -20.26
N ARG A 44 -2.99 -4.20 -19.83
CA ARG A 44 -1.94 -5.19 -19.59
C ARG A 44 -1.17 -5.49 -20.87
N LEU A 45 -1.86 -5.68 -22.00
CA LEU A 45 -1.20 -5.91 -23.29
C LEU A 45 -0.32 -4.71 -23.68
N GLN A 46 -0.82 -3.48 -23.57
CA GLN A 46 -0.03 -2.28 -23.81
C GLN A 46 1.22 -2.23 -22.92
N HIS A 47 1.10 -2.57 -21.63
CA HIS A 47 2.24 -2.64 -20.73
C HIS A 47 3.25 -3.72 -21.14
N LEU A 48 2.80 -4.89 -21.61
CA LEU A 48 3.69 -5.95 -22.09
C LEU A 48 4.43 -5.57 -23.37
N VAL A 49 3.78 -4.86 -24.28
CA VAL A 49 4.35 -4.44 -25.57
C VAL A 49 5.33 -3.27 -25.38
N PHE A 50 4.89 -2.23 -24.68
CA PHE A 50 5.61 -0.95 -24.60
C PHE A 50 6.48 -0.82 -23.35
N GLY A 51 6.07 -1.43 -22.24
CA GLY A 51 6.76 -1.34 -20.96
C GLY A 51 6.72 0.05 -20.32
N LEU A 52 7.56 0.18 -19.28
CA LEU A 52 7.86 1.42 -18.58
C LEU A 52 9.35 1.75 -18.76
N THR A 53 9.68 3.04 -18.73
CA THR A 53 11.06 3.53 -18.59
C THR A 53 11.63 3.14 -17.23
N ASP A 54 12.95 3.23 -17.05
CA ASP A 54 13.56 2.94 -15.76
C ASP A 54 13.11 3.94 -14.68
N ASP A 55 12.92 5.21 -15.05
CA ASP A 55 12.36 6.24 -14.16
C ASP A 55 10.90 5.96 -13.78
N GLU A 56 10.07 5.52 -14.74
CA GLU A 56 8.69 5.11 -14.47
C GLU A 56 8.64 3.85 -13.60
N TRP A 57 9.55 2.88 -13.80
CA TRP A 57 9.66 1.72 -12.93
C TRP A 57 10.07 2.09 -11.50
N ASN A 58 11.04 3.00 -11.35
CA ASN A 58 11.43 3.54 -10.04
C ASN A 58 10.27 4.30 -9.40
N THR A 59 9.54 5.10 -10.17
CA THR A 59 8.35 5.81 -9.69
C THR A 59 7.27 4.85 -9.23
N LEU A 60 7.04 3.76 -9.96
CA LEU A 60 6.08 2.72 -9.61
C LEU A 60 6.47 1.99 -8.31
N SER A 61 7.75 1.68 -8.14
CA SER A 61 8.28 1.13 -6.90
C SER A 61 8.00 2.06 -5.71
N THR A 62 8.33 3.35 -5.86
CA THR A 62 8.10 4.35 -4.81
C THR A 62 6.61 4.55 -4.52
N TYR A 63 5.77 4.49 -5.55
CA TYR A 63 4.31 4.52 -5.40
C TYR A 63 3.83 3.39 -4.49
N PHE A 64 4.30 2.15 -4.71
CA PHE A 64 3.89 1.02 -3.89
C PHE A 64 4.44 1.07 -2.47
N ALA A 65 5.68 1.52 -2.28
CA ALA A 65 6.23 1.73 -0.94
C ALA A 65 5.40 2.74 -0.13
N HIS A 66 5.06 3.90 -0.72
CA HIS A 66 4.22 4.89 -0.03
C HIS A 66 2.76 4.43 0.14
N PHE A 67 2.28 3.58 -0.77
CA PHE A 67 1.00 2.92 -0.58
C PHE A 67 1.07 2.00 0.65
N GLU A 68 2.05 1.10 0.75
CA GLU A 68 2.25 0.24 1.91
C GLU A 68 2.39 1.03 3.22
N ASP A 69 3.21 2.10 3.24
CA ASP A 69 3.34 3.02 4.38
C ASP A 69 1.97 3.57 4.83
N LEU A 70 1.16 4.04 3.88
CA LEU A 70 -0.19 4.53 4.16
C LEU A 70 -1.08 3.42 4.74
N GLY A 71 -0.96 2.20 4.23
CA GLY A 71 -1.70 1.05 4.74
C GLY A 71 -1.33 0.69 6.17
N VAL A 72 -0.05 0.76 6.52
CA VAL A 72 0.45 0.55 7.89
C VAL A 72 -0.13 1.60 8.83
N THR A 73 0.01 2.89 8.51
CA THR A 73 -0.41 3.97 9.41
C THR A 73 -1.92 4.02 9.60
N VAL A 74 -2.69 3.79 8.53
CA VAL A 74 -4.16 3.76 8.62
C VAL A 74 -4.63 2.56 9.45
N GLN A 75 -4.04 1.38 9.27
CA GLN A 75 -4.46 0.18 10.01
C GLN A 75 -4.00 0.18 11.47
N LEU A 76 -2.94 0.91 11.81
CA LEU A 76 -2.49 1.09 13.19
C LEU A 76 -3.41 2.01 14.00
N LYS A 77 -4.05 2.99 13.35
CA LYS A 77 -4.87 4.02 14.02
C LYS A 77 -5.91 3.44 15.00
N PRO A 78 -6.74 2.44 14.63
CA PRO A 78 -7.74 1.88 15.56
C PRO A 78 -7.11 1.21 16.79
N TRP A 79 -5.91 0.62 16.66
CA TRP A 79 -5.21 0.03 17.79
C TRP A 79 -4.70 1.11 18.76
N LEU A 80 -4.04 2.16 18.23
CA LEU A 80 -3.59 3.30 19.04
C LEU A 80 -4.76 4.00 19.75
N GLU A 81 -5.91 4.10 19.08
CA GLU A 81 -7.14 4.65 19.66
C GLU A 81 -7.66 3.76 20.78
N ALA A 82 -7.86 2.47 20.54
CA ALA A 82 -8.31 1.52 21.55
C ALA A 82 -7.39 1.48 22.77
N GLU A 83 -6.07 1.45 22.55
CA GLU A 83 -5.09 1.37 23.61
C GLU A 83 -5.01 2.67 24.42
N SER A 84 -5.09 3.83 23.76
CA SER A 84 -5.16 5.12 24.46
C SER A 84 -6.40 5.21 25.37
N GLN A 85 -7.55 4.71 24.92
CA GLN A 85 -8.78 4.70 25.72
C GLN A 85 -8.69 3.72 26.89
N ARG A 86 -8.10 2.54 26.66
CA ARG A 86 -7.86 1.54 27.70
C ARG A 86 -7.00 2.11 28.83
N LEU A 87 -5.85 2.68 28.49
CA LEU A 87 -4.91 3.27 29.46
C LEU A 87 -5.53 4.47 30.19
N LYS A 88 -6.25 5.34 29.47
CA LYS A 88 -7.01 6.45 30.08
C LYS A 88 -8.03 5.95 31.09
N GLY A 89 -8.76 4.87 30.78
CA GLY A 89 -9.72 4.26 31.68
C GLY A 89 -9.07 3.77 32.99
N ILE A 90 -7.92 3.10 32.90
CA ILE A 90 -7.17 2.62 34.07
C ILE A 90 -6.69 3.81 34.91
N LEU A 91 -6.13 4.85 34.29
CA LEU A 91 -5.69 6.05 34.99
C LEU A 91 -6.83 6.73 35.74
N MET A 92 -7.99 6.90 35.09
CA MET A 92 -9.16 7.52 35.72
C MET A 92 -9.70 6.68 36.89
N ASP A 93 -9.64 5.35 36.79
CA ASP A 93 -10.05 4.42 37.84
C ASP A 93 -9.08 4.38 39.05
N GLU A 94 -7.78 4.53 38.83
CA GLU A 94 -6.81 4.71 39.93
C GLU A 94 -7.06 6.04 40.66
N MET A 95 -7.20 7.13 39.89
CA MET A 95 -7.44 8.46 40.46
C MET A 95 -8.77 8.56 41.22
N SER A 96 -9.84 7.93 40.73
CA SER A 96 -11.15 7.93 41.41
C SER A 96 -11.13 7.19 42.74
N ARG A 97 -10.26 6.18 42.87
CA ARG A 97 -10.01 5.44 44.11
C ARG A 97 -9.02 6.15 45.06
N GLY A 98 -8.55 7.34 44.71
CA GLY A 98 -7.54 8.08 45.48
C GLY A 98 -6.15 7.45 45.42
N VAL A 99 -5.93 6.49 44.51
CA VAL A 99 -4.65 5.85 44.28
C VAL A 99 -3.84 6.73 43.33
N GLN A 100 -2.61 7.06 43.69
CA GLN A 100 -1.70 7.77 42.79
C GLN A 100 -1.26 6.82 41.66
N PRO A 101 -1.44 7.21 40.38
CA PRO A 101 -1.02 6.36 39.28
C PRO A 101 0.47 6.06 39.29
N THR A 102 0.82 4.83 38.92
CA THR A 102 2.24 4.46 38.85
C THR A 102 2.93 5.29 37.75
N PRO A 103 4.19 5.72 37.96
CA PRO A 103 4.94 6.44 36.92
C PRO A 103 5.04 5.65 35.60
N GLY A 104 5.09 4.31 35.69
CA GLY A 104 5.09 3.43 34.52
C GLY A 104 3.79 3.51 33.70
N LEU A 105 2.63 3.55 34.35
CA LEU A 105 1.34 3.69 33.66
C LEU A 105 1.19 5.07 33.01
N VAL A 106 1.60 6.13 33.71
CA VAL A 106 1.60 7.50 33.15
C VAL A 106 2.51 7.56 31.93
N TYR A 107 3.72 7.00 32.01
CA TYR A 107 4.66 6.94 30.89
C TYR A 107 4.06 6.20 29.69
N GLN A 108 3.50 5.00 29.89
CA GLN A 108 2.85 4.22 28.83
C GLN A 108 1.73 5.00 28.15
N TYR A 109 0.87 5.67 28.93
CA TYR A 109 -0.20 6.47 28.36
C TYR A 109 0.34 7.65 27.54
N THR A 110 1.33 8.38 28.06
CA THR A 110 1.95 9.50 27.32
C THR A 110 2.64 9.03 26.05
N ASP A 111 3.28 7.86 26.07
CA ASP A 111 3.92 7.26 24.91
C ASP A 111 2.90 6.89 23.83
N ILE A 112 1.79 6.23 24.19
CA ILE A 112 0.71 5.92 23.25
C ILE A 112 0.09 7.18 22.64
N LEU A 113 -0.10 8.25 23.43
CA LEU A 113 -0.57 9.54 22.90
C LEU A 113 0.43 10.15 21.90
N HIS A 114 1.73 10.07 22.20
CA HIS A 114 2.78 10.51 21.30
C HIS A 114 2.79 9.70 20.00
N GLN A 115 2.74 8.37 20.09
CA GLN A 115 2.65 7.47 18.95
C GLN A 115 1.41 7.75 18.09
N ARG A 116 0.25 8.04 18.71
CA ARG A 116 -0.97 8.43 17.98
C ARG A 116 -0.78 9.69 17.16
N THR A 117 -0.09 10.69 17.72
CA THR A 117 0.23 11.95 17.04
C THR A 117 1.21 11.72 15.89
N MET A 118 2.27 10.94 16.14
CA MET A 118 3.25 10.56 15.12
C MET A 118 2.61 9.75 13.98
N ASN A 119 1.72 8.82 14.30
CA ASN A 119 0.99 8.03 13.29
C ASN A 119 0.07 8.89 12.42
N HIS A 120 -0.58 9.90 13.00
CA HIS A 120 -1.40 10.86 12.25
C HIS A 120 -0.56 11.61 11.21
N GLU A 121 0.58 12.18 11.63
CA GLU A 121 1.49 12.87 10.71
C GLU A 121 2.12 11.93 9.68
N ALA A 122 2.50 10.73 10.09
CA ALA A 122 3.02 9.70 9.19
C ALA A 122 1.98 9.32 8.12
N SER A 123 0.72 9.12 8.51
CA SER A 123 -0.37 8.81 7.58
C SER A 123 -0.60 9.95 6.59
N ARG A 124 -0.58 11.20 7.08
CA ARG A 124 -0.72 12.38 6.24
C ARG A 124 0.43 12.49 5.23
N LEU A 125 1.66 12.30 5.68
CA LEU A 125 2.85 12.34 4.83
C LEU A 125 2.86 11.21 3.80
N ALA A 126 2.54 9.98 4.21
CA ALA A 126 2.43 8.83 3.33
C ALA A 126 1.38 9.06 2.24
N PHE A 127 0.22 9.61 2.61
CA PHE A 127 -0.81 9.98 1.64
C PHE A 127 -0.31 11.00 0.61
N TYR A 128 0.34 12.08 1.03
CA TYR A 128 0.86 13.09 0.10
C TYR A 128 1.95 12.53 -0.81
N LYS A 129 2.89 11.74 -0.28
CA LYS A 129 3.94 11.10 -1.07
C LYS A 129 3.37 10.09 -2.06
N TRP A 130 2.38 9.30 -1.65
CA TRP A 130 1.67 8.37 -2.50
C TRP A 130 0.92 9.10 -3.63
N LYS A 131 0.23 10.21 -3.34
CA LYS A 131 -0.41 11.04 -4.38
C LYS A 131 0.62 11.66 -5.34
N ALA A 132 1.71 12.20 -4.82
CA ALA A 132 2.73 12.87 -5.63
C ALA A 132 3.42 11.89 -6.60
N THR A 133 3.72 10.67 -6.15
CA THR A 133 4.33 9.64 -7.01
C THR A 133 3.41 9.14 -8.12
N ALA A 134 2.08 9.20 -7.92
CA ALA A 134 1.12 8.82 -8.96
C ALA A 134 1.24 9.69 -10.23
N ALA A 135 1.63 10.97 -10.09
CA ALA A 135 1.79 11.89 -11.22
C ALA A 135 2.93 11.47 -12.16
N GLY A 136 4.03 10.92 -11.63
CA GLY A 136 5.16 10.45 -12.44
C GLY A 136 4.87 9.20 -13.27
N LEU A 137 3.69 8.59 -13.09
CA LEU A 137 3.21 7.46 -13.88
C LEU A 137 2.11 7.85 -14.87
N GLU A 138 1.74 9.12 -14.94
CA GLU A 138 0.62 9.59 -15.75
C GLU A 138 0.80 9.22 -17.23
N GLY A 139 -0.32 8.86 -17.88
CA GLY A 139 -0.31 8.42 -19.28
C GLY A 139 0.19 6.99 -19.50
N THR A 140 0.76 6.31 -18.50
CA THR A 140 1.15 4.90 -18.63
C THR A 140 -0.06 3.97 -18.50
N ALA A 141 -0.02 2.82 -19.19
CA ALA A 141 -1.06 1.80 -19.08
C ALA A 141 -1.15 1.23 -17.65
N ALA A 142 -0.02 1.15 -16.94
CA ALA A 142 0.02 0.75 -15.54
C ALA A 142 -0.71 1.75 -14.62
N SER A 143 -0.50 3.05 -14.79
CA SER A 143 -1.22 4.08 -14.02
C SER A 143 -2.72 4.08 -14.29
N ARG A 144 -3.13 3.97 -15.56
CA ARG A 144 -4.55 3.83 -15.91
C ARG A 144 -5.15 2.56 -15.30
N GLY A 145 -4.42 1.45 -15.37
CA GLY A 145 -4.79 0.20 -14.72
C GLY A 145 -5.02 0.40 -13.22
N LEU A 146 -4.00 0.89 -12.50
CA LEU A 146 -4.05 1.16 -11.06
C LEU A 146 -5.26 2.01 -10.67
N ARG A 147 -5.48 3.12 -11.38
CA ARG A 147 -6.62 4.02 -11.10
C ARG A 147 -7.96 3.31 -11.29
N THR A 148 -8.11 2.52 -12.35
CA THR A 148 -9.35 1.78 -12.59
C THR A 148 -9.54 0.64 -11.60
N ASN A 149 -8.52 -0.18 -11.38
CA ASN A 149 -8.60 -1.34 -10.49
C ASN A 149 -8.94 -0.91 -9.07
N ARG A 150 -8.37 0.21 -8.59
CA ARG A 150 -8.64 0.72 -7.24
C ARG A 150 -10.07 1.20 -7.02
N LYS A 151 -10.83 1.49 -8.09
CA LYS A 151 -12.26 1.81 -8.04
C LYS A 151 -13.15 0.56 -7.99
N LEU A 152 -12.61 -0.63 -8.23
CA LEU A 152 -13.35 -1.88 -8.15
C LEU A 152 -13.45 -2.31 -6.68
N VAL A 153 -14.65 -2.70 -6.25
CA VAL A 153 -14.99 -3.05 -4.85
C VAL A 153 -14.25 -4.30 -4.32
N TYR A 154 -13.36 -4.93 -5.10
CA TYR A 154 -12.68 -6.18 -4.67
C TYR A 154 -11.23 -6.29 -5.13
N TRP A 155 -10.57 -5.22 -5.57
CA TRP A 155 -9.21 -5.33 -6.10
C TRP A 155 -8.21 -5.88 -5.07
N TRP A 156 -8.38 -5.53 -3.80
CA TRP A 156 -7.60 -6.03 -2.66
C TRP A 156 -7.83 -7.51 -2.37
N TRP A 157 -8.87 -8.11 -2.95
CA TRP A 157 -9.26 -9.50 -2.75
C TRP A 157 -8.74 -10.44 -3.84
N ALA A 158 -7.88 -9.92 -4.71
CA ALA A 158 -7.01 -10.68 -5.58
C ALA A 158 -6.56 -12.01 -4.95
N ARG A 159 -6.81 -13.14 -5.62
CA ARG A 159 -6.35 -14.45 -5.14
C ARG A 159 -4.86 -14.46 -4.85
N TRP A 160 -4.09 -13.72 -5.65
CA TRP A 160 -2.66 -13.55 -5.43
C TRP A 160 -2.34 -12.77 -4.15
N LEU A 161 -3.02 -11.65 -3.87
CA LEU A 161 -2.81 -10.87 -2.64
C LEU A 161 -3.20 -11.66 -1.40
N ASN A 162 -4.33 -12.37 -1.45
CA ASN A 162 -4.76 -13.23 -0.34
C ASN A 162 -3.71 -14.32 -0.06
N LYS A 163 -3.16 -14.93 -1.12
CA LYS A 163 -2.10 -15.93 -0.97
C LYS A 163 -0.84 -15.32 -0.38
N GLN A 164 -0.43 -14.13 -0.82
CA GLN A 164 0.73 -13.44 -0.25
C GLN A 164 0.53 -13.11 1.23
N CYS A 165 -0.63 -12.56 1.59
CA CYS A 165 -0.97 -12.30 2.98
C CYS A 165 -0.93 -13.57 3.83
N ALA A 166 -1.55 -14.67 3.36
CA ALA A 166 -1.52 -15.94 4.06
C ALA A 166 -0.08 -16.49 4.22
N GLN A 167 0.76 -16.40 3.18
CA GLN A 167 2.16 -16.84 3.22
C GLN A 167 3.02 -15.98 4.16
N ALA A 168 2.70 -14.70 4.30
CA ALA A 168 3.32 -13.81 5.27
C ALA A 168 2.83 -14.06 6.72
N GLY A 169 1.90 -15.00 6.93
CA GLY A 169 1.30 -15.28 8.24
C GLY A 169 0.16 -14.32 8.60
N GLY A 170 -0.29 -13.49 7.65
CA GLY A 170 -1.35 -12.51 7.84
C GLY A 170 -2.77 -13.09 7.90
N CYS A 171 -3.76 -12.20 8.02
CA CYS A 171 -5.14 -12.56 8.33
C CYS A 171 -5.81 -13.52 7.34
N CYS A 172 -5.38 -13.55 6.07
CA CYS A 172 -5.90 -14.49 5.07
C CYS A 172 -5.58 -15.95 5.37
N GLY A 173 -4.50 -16.23 6.11
CA GLY A 173 -4.13 -17.58 6.54
C GLY A 173 -4.71 -17.97 7.90
N ARG A 174 -5.37 -17.04 8.60
CA ARG A 174 -5.83 -17.23 9.98
C ARG A 174 -7.35 -17.34 10.06
N ALA A 175 -7.86 -17.86 11.18
CA ALA A 175 -9.29 -17.95 11.44
C ALA A 175 -9.99 -16.58 11.60
N CYS A 176 -9.27 -15.52 12.00
CA CYS A 176 -9.88 -14.18 12.20
C CYS A 176 -10.48 -13.62 10.91
N LYS A 177 -9.83 -13.84 9.75
CA LYS A 177 -10.28 -13.40 8.42
C LYS A 177 -10.77 -11.94 8.37
N CYS A 178 -10.21 -11.05 9.18
CA CYS A 178 -10.65 -9.66 9.26
C CYS A 178 -10.43 -8.88 7.95
N CYS A 179 -9.59 -9.39 7.05
CA CYS A 179 -9.42 -8.87 5.68
C CYS A 179 -10.69 -8.95 4.81
N ILE A 180 -11.64 -9.83 5.17
CA ILE A 180 -12.91 -10.07 4.44
C ILE A 180 -14.17 -9.85 5.31
N ARG A 181 -14.03 -9.61 6.63
CA ARG A 181 -15.17 -9.37 7.53
C ARG A 181 -15.43 -7.86 7.63
N ASP A 182 -16.40 -7.44 6.83
CA ASP A 182 -17.11 -6.17 6.61
C ASP A 182 -17.29 -5.09 7.71
N ASN A 183 -16.45 -4.91 8.74
CA ASN A 183 -16.65 -3.74 9.67
C ASN A 183 -15.39 -2.93 10.00
N ALA A 184 -14.22 -3.29 9.45
CA ALA A 184 -13.00 -2.50 9.64
C ALA A 184 -12.82 -1.40 8.57
N ARG A 185 -13.84 -1.14 7.72
CA ARG A 185 -13.74 -0.21 6.57
C ARG A 185 -14.71 0.97 6.61
N ASP A 186 -15.67 0.97 7.54
CA ASP A 186 -16.56 2.11 7.80
C ASP A 186 -15.89 3.23 8.62
N LEU A 187 -14.62 3.07 8.99
CA LEU A 187 -13.84 4.06 9.74
C LEU A 187 -13.15 5.05 8.79
N ASP A 188 -13.91 5.95 8.15
CA ASP A 188 -13.34 7.13 7.48
C ASP A 188 -12.09 6.82 6.62
N PHE A 189 -12.14 5.67 5.94
CA PHE A 189 -11.11 5.10 5.09
C PHE A 189 -11.15 5.75 3.70
N GLU A 190 -11.40 7.06 3.61
CA GLU A 190 -11.59 7.77 2.33
C GLU A 190 -10.40 7.58 1.35
N THR A 191 -9.25 7.07 1.82
CA THR A 191 -8.01 6.98 1.05
C THR A 191 -7.33 5.59 0.98
N TRP A 192 -7.55 4.66 1.93
CA TRP A 192 -6.93 3.33 1.92
C TRP A 192 -7.92 2.21 1.60
N GLY A 193 -7.87 1.68 0.38
CA GLY A 193 -8.64 0.52 -0.05
C GLY A 193 -7.83 -0.78 -0.16
N GLY A 194 -6.70 -0.91 0.55
CA GLY A 194 -5.74 -2.01 0.35
C GLY A 194 -5.95 -3.25 1.24
N HIS A 195 -5.05 -4.22 1.10
CA HIS A 195 -5.04 -5.46 1.88
C HIS A 195 -4.54 -5.23 3.32
N CYS A 196 -4.74 -6.17 4.25
CA CYS A 196 -4.22 -6.03 5.62
C CYS A 196 -2.68 -5.99 5.65
N THR A 197 -2.12 -5.09 6.46
CA THR A 197 -0.69 -4.96 6.77
C THR A 197 -0.42 -5.59 8.13
N PRO A 198 0.85 -5.80 8.53
CA PRO A 198 1.19 -6.26 9.88
C PRO A 198 0.66 -5.37 11.01
N ALA A 199 0.33 -4.11 10.72
CA ALA A 199 -0.22 -3.16 11.68
C ALA A 199 -1.74 -3.28 11.89
N CYS A 200 -2.40 -4.25 11.26
CA CYS A 200 -3.81 -4.51 11.52
C CYS A 200 -4.03 -4.93 13.00
N PRO A 201 -5.14 -4.54 13.68
CA PRO A 201 -5.34 -4.90 15.09
C PRO A 201 -5.32 -6.42 15.36
N CYS A 202 -5.91 -7.25 14.48
CA CYS A 202 -5.81 -8.73 14.59
C CYS A 202 -4.35 -9.21 14.50
N CYS A 203 -3.52 -8.52 13.69
CA CYS A 203 -2.13 -8.85 13.45
C CYS A 203 -1.26 -8.48 14.65
N LEU A 204 -1.42 -7.26 15.17
CA LEU A 204 -0.73 -6.78 16.37
C LEU A 204 -1.01 -7.68 17.58
N HIS A 205 -2.29 -7.98 17.81
CA HIS A 205 -2.70 -8.89 18.88
C HIS A 205 -2.09 -10.29 18.72
N HIS A 206 -2.11 -10.85 17.51
CA HIS A 206 -1.52 -12.16 17.24
C HIS A 206 -0.01 -12.20 17.46
N LEU A 207 0.68 -11.11 17.13
CA LEU A 207 2.12 -10.99 17.32
C LEU A 207 2.50 -10.66 18.78
N GLY A 208 1.52 -10.43 19.66
CA GLY A 208 1.75 -10.05 21.06
C GLY A 208 2.57 -8.76 21.20
N VAL A 209 2.52 -7.89 20.19
CA VAL A 209 3.27 -6.62 20.17
C VAL A 209 2.36 -5.46 20.49
N ASP A 210 2.64 -4.85 21.64
CA ASP A 210 2.18 -3.54 22.06
C ASP A 210 3.24 -2.46 21.73
N ARG A 211 3.84 -2.48 20.54
CA ARG A 211 5.12 -1.77 20.25
C ARG A 211 5.05 -0.72 19.14
N ALA A 212 6.01 0.20 19.17
CA ALA A 212 6.18 1.34 18.27
C ALA A 212 6.33 0.98 16.76
N ILE A 213 5.86 1.89 15.90
CA ILE A 213 5.81 1.80 14.41
C ILE A 213 7.11 1.26 13.79
N GLU A 214 8.25 1.68 14.32
CA GLU A 214 9.59 1.35 13.81
C GLU A 214 9.95 -0.14 13.95
N GLN A 215 9.34 -0.82 14.93
CA GLN A 215 9.56 -2.25 15.21
C GLN A 215 8.56 -3.15 14.49
N LEU A 216 7.45 -2.59 13.99
CA LEU A 216 6.53 -3.28 13.08
C LEU A 216 7.07 -3.39 11.66
N GLY A 217 8.39 -3.12 11.49
CA GLY A 217 9.12 -3.10 10.23
C GLY A 217 8.54 -4.13 9.27
N SER A 218 8.28 -3.65 8.04
CA SER A 218 7.62 -4.28 6.88
C SER A 218 8.09 -5.71 6.54
N GLY A 219 8.03 -6.60 7.53
CA GLY A 219 9.05 -7.62 7.75
C GLY A 219 8.99 -8.79 6.80
N ARG A 220 8.01 -8.80 5.90
CA ARG A 220 7.91 -9.71 4.75
C ARG A 220 7.22 -9.05 3.57
N GLU A 221 7.36 -7.73 3.40
CA GLU A 221 6.85 -7.09 2.19
C GLU A 221 7.80 -7.37 1.02
N PRO A 222 7.27 -7.68 -0.17
CA PRO A 222 8.08 -7.77 -1.36
C PRO A 222 8.58 -6.35 -1.66
N ARG A 223 9.79 -6.02 -1.21
CA ARG A 223 10.46 -4.80 -1.63
C ARG A 223 10.46 -4.79 -3.14
N PHE A 224 9.84 -3.76 -3.72
CA PHE A 224 9.80 -3.58 -5.16
C PHE A 224 11.24 -3.40 -5.68
N ASP A 225 11.83 -4.46 -6.22
CA ASP A 225 13.01 -4.32 -7.05
C ASP A 225 12.57 -4.04 -8.48
N SER A 226 12.53 -2.75 -8.81
CA SER A 226 12.18 -2.22 -10.13
C SER A 226 13.05 -2.80 -11.26
N ARG A 227 14.30 -3.18 -10.96
CA ARG A 227 15.27 -3.70 -11.96
C ARG A 227 14.95 -5.14 -12.36
N GLU A 228 14.40 -5.92 -11.44
CA GLU A 228 14.03 -7.33 -11.64
C GLU A 228 12.57 -7.52 -12.09
N MET A 229 11.75 -6.46 -12.15
CA MET A 229 10.33 -6.52 -12.56
C MET A 229 10.09 -7.10 -13.95
N ARG A 230 11.02 -6.90 -14.88
CA ARG A 230 10.90 -7.46 -16.24
C ARG A 230 11.07 -8.98 -16.26
N LYS A 231 11.79 -9.54 -15.28
CA LYS A 231 12.29 -10.92 -15.31
C LYS A 231 11.53 -11.82 -14.34
N THR A 232 11.06 -11.32 -13.20
CA THR A 232 10.45 -12.19 -12.20
C THR A 232 8.96 -12.43 -12.47
N ARG A 233 8.56 -13.70 -12.34
CA ARG A 233 7.15 -14.10 -12.32
C ARG A 233 6.38 -13.41 -11.18
N PHE A 234 7.07 -13.09 -10.10
CA PHE A 234 6.51 -12.44 -8.91
C PHE A 234 5.96 -11.05 -9.23
N ASN A 235 6.82 -10.16 -9.75
CA ASN A 235 6.48 -8.77 -10.03
C ASN A 235 5.37 -8.65 -11.09
N ARG A 236 5.32 -9.59 -12.05
CA ARG A 236 4.22 -9.65 -13.03
C ARG A 236 2.88 -9.99 -12.38
N LYS A 237 2.84 -10.96 -11.46
CA LYS A 237 1.61 -11.33 -10.74
C LYS A 237 1.15 -10.21 -9.81
N MET A 238 2.09 -9.53 -9.18
CA MET A 238 1.84 -8.36 -8.36
C MET A 238 1.22 -7.23 -9.18
N LEU A 239 1.82 -6.85 -10.31
CA LEU A 239 1.28 -5.80 -11.18
C LEU A 239 -0.08 -6.20 -11.76
N ASN A 240 -0.26 -7.46 -12.16
CA ASN A 240 -1.56 -7.97 -12.55
C ASN A 240 -2.59 -7.79 -11.44
N ALA A 241 -2.23 -8.06 -10.17
CA ALA A 241 -3.15 -7.95 -9.06
C ALA A 241 -3.48 -6.49 -8.69
N TYR A 242 -2.46 -5.63 -8.58
CA TYR A 242 -2.62 -4.24 -8.15
C TYR A 242 -3.06 -3.29 -9.26
N ALA A 243 -2.48 -3.41 -10.46
CA ALA A 243 -2.79 -2.51 -11.57
C ALA A 243 -3.92 -3.04 -12.44
N PHE A 244 -3.91 -4.31 -12.82
CA PHE A 244 -4.84 -4.79 -13.86
C PHE A 244 -6.07 -5.51 -13.30
N GLY A 245 -6.06 -5.97 -12.04
CA GLY A 245 -7.13 -6.81 -11.50
C GLY A 245 -7.28 -8.14 -12.25
N LEU A 246 -6.18 -8.68 -12.79
CA LEU A 246 -6.15 -9.92 -13.56
C LEU A 246 -5.46 -11.02 -12.73
N TRP A 247 -6.03 -12.22 -12.70
CA TRP A 247 -5.54 -13.33 -11.87
C TRP A 247 -5.16 -14.53 -12.72
#